data_AF-A0A7Y2KKL1-F1
#
_entry.id   AF-A0A7Y2KKL1-F1
#
_cell.length_a   1.000
_cell.length_b   1.000
_cell.length_c   1.000
_cell.angle_alpha   90.00
_cell.angle_beta   90.00
_cell.angle_gamma   90.00
#
_symmetry.space_group_name_H-M   'P 1'
#
loop_
_entity.id
_entity.type
_entity.pdbx_description
1 polymer ?
#
loop_
_entity_poly.entity_id
_entity_poly.type
_entity_poly.pdbx_seq_one_letter_code
_entity_poly.pdbx_strand_id
1 'polypeptide(L)' 'VDTEEEEATPEEMRFHESVRDHKRAIILRAIRKSGGSKTKAAEMLGLQPTYLSRLIRILKVEA' A
#
# COMPACT_ATOMS: atom_id res chain seq x y z
N VAL A 1 -22.78 21.78 -13.70
CA VAL A 1 -23.08 20.92 -12.54
C VAL A 1 -21.84 21.02 -11.69
N ASP A 2 -21.90 21.91 -10.72
CA ASP A 2 -20.84 22.12 -9.76
C ASP A 2 -20.61 20.80 -9.04
N THR A 3 -19.42 20.22 -9.21
CA THR A 3 -18.99 19.08 -8.40
C THR A 3 -18.77 19.65 -7.01
N GLU A 4 -19.76 19.55 -6.15
CA GLU A 4 -19.56 19.70 -4.72
C GLU A 4 -18.48 18.68 -4.32
N GLU A 5 -17.27 19.17 -4.04
CA GLU A 5 -16.23 18.39 -3.39
C GLU A 5 -16.76 18.06 -1.99
N GLU A 6 -17.46 16.94 -1.86
CA GLU A 6 -17.80 16.35 -0.57
C GLU A 6 -16.47 16.06 0.15
N GLU A 7 -16.07 16.99 1.03
CA GLU A 7 -14.89 16.81 1.86
C GLU A 7 -15.07 15.55 2.70
N ALA A 8 -14.15 14.60 2.55
CA ALA A 8 -14.16 13.37 3.33
C ALA A 8 -14.19 13.70 4.82
N THR A 9 -15.11 13.06 5.54
CA THR A 9 -15.23 13.24 6.97
C THR A 9 -13.92 12.85 7.68
N PRO A 10 -13.65 13.38 8.88
CA PRO A 10 -12.48 12.98 9.65
C PRO A 10 -12.38 11.47 9.91
N GLU A 11 -13.52 10.76 9.95
CA GLU A 11 -13.55 9.31 10.12
C GLU A 11 -13.12 8.57 8.86
N GLU A 12 -13.58 8.99 7.68
CA GLU A 12 -13.15 8.44 6.40
C GLU A 12 -11.65 8.66 6.18
N MET A 13 -11.12 9.84 6.53
CA MET A 13 -9.68 10.09 6.48
C MET A 13 -8.88 9.11 7.35
N ARG A 14 -9.30 8.91 8.61
CA ARG A 14 -8.66 7.96 9.55
C ARG A 14 -8.74 6.53 9.06
N PHE A 15 -9.88 6.13 8.48
CA PHE A 15 -10.06 4.81 7.90
C PHE A 15 -9.09 4.60 6.73
N HIS A 16 -9.05 5.53 5.77
CA HIS A 16 -8.15 5.45 4.62
C HIS A 16 -6.67 5.45 5.02
N GLU A 17 -6.31 6.20 6.06
CA GLU A 17 -4.97 6.17 6.65
C GLU A 17 -4.65 4.80 7.27
N SER A 18 -5.54 4.26 8.11
CA SER A 18 -5.38 2.94 8.72
C SER A 18 -5.21 1.83 7.68
N VAL A 19 -6.03 1.85 6.62
CA VAL A 19 -5.93 0.91 5.49
C VAL A 19 -4.59 1.05 4.78
N ARG A 20 -4.12 2.29 4.57
CA ARG A 20 -2.83 2.58 3.94
C ARG A 20 -1.68 2.05 4.79
N ASP A 21 -1.68 2.31 6.09
CA ASP A 21 -0.63 1.87 7.02
C ASP A 21 -0.59 0.35 7.14
N HIS A 22 -1.75 -0.30 7.19
CA HIS A 22 -1.85 -1.75 7.20
C HIS A 22 -1.22 -2.36 5.94
N LYS A 23 -1.55 -1.81 4.76
CA LYS A 23 -0.93 -2.22 3.49
C LYS A 23 0.59 -2.04 3.50
N ARG A 24 1.08 -0.88 3.98
CA ARG A 24 2.53 -0.61 4.12
C ARG A 24 3.20 -1.66 5.01
N ALA A 25 2.62 -1.98 6.16
CA ALA A 25 3.16 -2.95 7.11
C ALA A 25 3.24 -4.37 6.53
N ILE A 26 2.23 -4.81 5.77
CA ILE A 26 2.25 -6.11 5.08
C ILE A 26 3.37 -6.16 4.03
N ILE A 27 3.46 -5.13 3.18
CA ILE A 27 4.49 -5.06 2.13
C ILE A 27 5.89 -5.11 2.74
N LEU A 28 6.15 -4.32 3.79
CA LEU A 28 7.44 -4.31 4.48
C LEU A 28 7.79 -5.68 5.08
N ARG A 29 6.82 -6.37 5.71
CA ARG A 29 7.04 -7.72 6.22
C ARG A 29 7.37 -8.70 5.10
N ALA A 30 6.69 -8.63 3.97
CA ALA A 30 6.96 -9.50 2.83
C ALA A 30 8.37 -9.27 2.26
N ILE A 31 8.78 -8.00 2.11
CA ILE A 31 10.13 -7.64 1.65
C ILE A 31 11.21 -8.13 2.62
N ARG A 32 11.00 -7.96 3.94
CA ARG A 32 11.96 -8.48 4.92
C ARG A 32 12.06 -10.00 4.88
N LYS A 33 10.92 -10.70 4.81
CA LYS A 33 10.89 -12.17 4.73
C LYS A 33 11.49 -12.71 3.43
N SER A 34 11.45 -11.93 2.35
CA SER A 34 12.06 -12.30 1.07
C SER A 34 13.54 -11.92 0.95
N GLY A 35 14.16 -11.39 2.00
CA GLY A 35 15.55 -10.92 1.98
C GLY A 35 15.77 -9.71 1.08
N GLY A 36 14.78 -8.82 0.98
CA GLY A 36 14.84 -7.62 0.14
C GLY A 36 14.40 -7.83 -1.32
N SER A 37 14.16 -9.07 -1.73
CA SER A 37 13.71 -9.37 -3.10
C SER A 37 12.25 -8.97 -3.30
N LYS A 38 12.01 -7.91 -4.09
CA LYS A 38 10.65 -7.43 -4.42
C LYS A 38 9.86 -8.46 -5.22
N THR A 39 10.50 -9.22 -6.12
CA THR A 39 9.83 -10.29 -6.89
C THR A 39 9.30 -11.39 -5.96
N LYS A 40 10.15 -11.92 -5.07
CA LYS A 40 9.74 -12.94 -4.10
C LYS A 40 8.69 -12.41 -3.11
N ALA A 41 8.81 -11.15 -2.68
CA ALA A 41 7.80 -10.53 -1.83
C ALA A 41 6.43 -10.43 -2.52
N ALA A 42 6.40 -10.15 -3.83
CA ALA A 42 5.16 -10.11 -4.60
C ALA A 42 4.52 -11.50 -4.71
N GLU A 43 5.33 -12.53 -5.01
CA GLU A 43 4.89 -13.93 -5.04
C GLU A 43 4.29 -14.35 -3.68
N MET A 44 4.96 -14.03 -2.57
CA MET A 44 4.46 -14.32 -1.22
C MET A 44 3.12 -13.65 -0.91
N LEU A 45 2.85 -12.49 -1.51
CA LEU A 45 1.60 -11.75 -1.35
C LEU A 45 0.54 -12.14 -2.39
N GLY A 46 0.83 -13.07 -3.31
CA GLY A 46 -0.07 -13.43 -4.40
C GLY A 46 -0.27 -12.31 -5.43
N LEU A 47 0.71 -11.41 -5.57
CA LEU A 47 0.66 -10.24 -6.43
C LEU A 47 1.62 -10.38 -7.61
N GLN A 48 1.33 -9.67 -8.70
CA GLN A 48 2.32 -9.48 -9.75
C GLN A 48 3.45 -8.52 -9.28
N PRO A 49 4.73 -8.79 -9.60
CA PRO A 49 5.86 -7.95 -9.18
C PRO A 49 5.77 -6.48 -9.61
N THR A 50 5.24 -6.24 -10.81
CA THR A 50 4.97 -4.88 -11.33
C THR A 50 3.95 -4.15 -10.47
N TYR A 51 2.89 -4.84 -10.04
CA TYR A 51 1.86 -4.28 -9.18
C TYR A 51 2.42 -3.97 -7.77
N LEU A 52 3.22 -4.87 -7.20
CA LEU A 52 3.88 -4.57 -5.91
C LEU A 52 4.80 -3.34 -6.02
N SER A 53 5.56 -3.22 -7.10
CA SER A 53 6.43 -2.06 -7.32
C SER A 53 5.62 -0.76 -7.42
N ARG A 54 4.46 -0.80 -8.08
CA ARG A 54 3.51 0.33 -8.13
C ARG A 54 2.97 0.66 -6.74
N LEU A 55 2.58 -0.34 -5.95
CA LEU A 55 2.11 -0.15 -4.57
C LEU A 55 3.18 0.48 -3.69
N ILE A 56 4.43 0.04 -3.77
CA ILE A 56 5.55 0.61 -3.01
C ILE A 56 5.69 2.11 -3.29
N ARG A 57 5.60 2.52 -4.57
CA ARG A 57 5.66 3.94 -4.97
C ARG A 57 4.46 4.74 -4.48
N ILE A 58 3.24 4.24 -4.72
CA ILE A 58 1.99 4.95 -4.35
C ILE A 58 1.89 5.11 -2.83
N LEU A 59 2.18 4.03 -2.12
CA LEU A 59 2.09 3.98 -0.67
C LEU A 59 3.34 4.54 0.00
N LYS A 60 4.37 5.01 -0.73
CA LYS A 60 5.65 5.53 -0.24
C LYS A 60 6.33 4.62 0.78
N VAL A 61 6.31 3.30 0.52
CA VAL A 61 6.95 2.31 1.39
C VAL A 61 8.46 2.42 1.22
N GLU A 62 9.17 2.77 2.28
CA GLU A 62 10.63 2.75 2.33
C GLU A 62 11.07 1.34 2.73
N ALA A 63 11.51 0.59 1.73
CA ALA A 63 11.85 -0.83 1.81
C ALA A 63 13.33 -1.05 2.15
#